data_AF-A0A9E6ETS9-F1
#
_entry.id   AF-A0A9E6ETS9-F1
#
_cell.length_a   1.000
_cell.length_b   1.000
_cell.length_c   1.000
_cell.angle_alpha   90.00
_cell.angle_beta   90.00
_cell.angle_gamma   90.00
#
_symmetry.space_group_name_H-M   'P 1'
#
loop_
_entity.id
_entity.type
_entity.pdbx_description
1 polymer ?
#
loop_
_entity_poly.entity_id
_entity_poly.type
_entity_poly.pdbx_seq_one_letter_code
_entity_poly.pdbx_strand_id
1 'polypeptide(L)'
;MNKKDYIIGKIDTAAGKVPVISTVWSNSDLISTIKVRWAIGRMNYKVKQGFYAIGTPDENSDIFVSANFKLSFDHLRKALHDMNAWVLVLDTKGINVWCAAGKGTFGTKELTYRIKAHELDKIVNHKNIIVPQLGAVGVSAHEVKSKTGFRVIYGPVRASDINAFVNAGYKATPEMRKVSFPLKERMKLIPVELSYGKYYLLFIPALFFILSGINSKGYSVDLAWTTGGKAFVNLFTAYLCGSVLTPILLPWIPFKRFSLKGLSIVWVLSILLFYFNFFGNTITEIISWFLITGSISSFLAMNYTGTSTFTSLSGVQKEMKTALPMQIGFAALGLIGWIIKRFI
;
A
#
# COMPACT_ATOMS: atom_id res chain seq x y z
N MET A 1 -21.31 -8.55 -14.12
CA MET A 1 -19.89 -8.43 -14.50
C MET A 1 -19.76 -7.31 -15.50
N ASN A 2 -19.26 -6.13 -15.10
CA ASN A 2 -19.10 -5.00 -16.02
C ASN A 2 -18.24 -5.42 -17.21
N LYS A 3 -18.68 -5.00 -18.40
CA LYS A 3 -17.91 -5.03 -19.65
C LYS A 3 -16.49 -4.55 -19.32
N LYS A 4 -15.47 -5.30 -19.74
CA LYS A 4 -14.09 -4.91 -19.46
C LYS A 4 -13.76 -3.75 -20.38
N ASP A 5 -14.03 -2.52 -19.92
CA ASP A 5 -13.91 -1.27 -20.70
C ASP A 5 -12.54 -1.09 -21.39
N TYR A 6 -11.50 -1.78 -20.89
CA TYR A 6 -10.16 -1.73 -21.44
C TYR A 6 -9.89 -2.72 -22.59
N ILE A 7 -10.77 -3.68 -22.89
CA ILE A 7 -10.61 -4.61 -24.04
C ILE A 7 -11.32 -4.02 -25.25
N ILE A 8 -10.58 -3.74 -26.31
CA ILE A 8 -11.08 -3.06 -27.52
C ILE A 8 -11.15 -3.96 -28.76
N GLY A 9 -10.58 -5.16 -28.69
CA GLY A 9 -10.59 -6.08 -29.83
C GLY A 9 -9.91 -7.41 -29.52
N LYS A 10 -9.60 -8.17 -30.57
CA LYS A 10 -8.82 -9.40 -30.52
C LYS A 10 -7.90 -9.46 -31.73
N ILE A 11 -6.71 -10.04 -31.56
CA ILE A 11 -5.78 -10.38 -32.63
C ILE A 11 -5.62 -11.90 -32.68
N ASP A 12 -5.55 -12.47 -33.88
CA ASP A 12 -5.27 -13.88 -34.07
C ASP A 12 -3.76 -14.11 -34.00
N THR A 13 -3.34 -15.12 -33.23
CA THR A 13 -1.94 -15.53 -33.13
C THR A 13 -1.84 -17.04 -33.36
N ALA A 14 -0.63 -17.57 -33.57
CA ALA A 14 -0.39 -19.00 -33.70
C ALA A 14 -0.84 -19.83 -32.48
N ALA A 15 -0.98 -19.20 -31.30
CA ALA A 15 -1.48 -19.83 -30.07
C ALA A 15 -2.96 -19.50 -29.76
N GLY A 16 -3.67 -18.88 -30.72
CA GLY A 16 -5.08 -18.52 -30.61
C GLY A 16 -5.35 -17.02 -30.42
N LYS A 17 -6.62 -16.68 -30.16
CA LYS A 17 -7.10 -15.29 -30.08
C LYS A 17 -6.63 -14.59 -28.81
N VAL A 18 -5.89 -13.50 -28.97
CA VAL A 18 -5.39 -12.66 -27.87
C VAL A 18 -6.20 -11.37 -27.77
N PRO A 19 -6.74 -11.00 -26.60
CA PRO A 19 -7.47 -9.74 -26.43
C PRO A 19 -6.55 -8.52 -26.57
N VAL A 20 -6.98 -7.54 -27.37
CA VAL A 20 -6.32 -6.23 -27.52
C VAL A 20 -6.84 -5.28 -26.46
N ILE A 21 -5.94 -4.60 -25.75
CA ILE A 21 -6.25 -3.68 -24.66
C ILE A 21 -5.90 -2.24 -25.03
N SER A 22 -6.73 -1.29 -24.57
CA SER A 22 -6.48 0.13 -24.77
C SER A 22 -5.38 0.65 -23.83
N THR A 23 -4.54 1.56 -24.32
CA THR A 23 -3.54 2.29 -23.53
C THR A 23 -4.16 3.51 -22.83
N VAL A 24 -5.30 4.00 -23.34
CA VAL A 24 -6.01 5.16 -22.81
C VAL A 24 -6.84 4.76 -21.60
N TRP A 25 -6.76 5.54 -20.53
CA TRP A 25 -7.60 5.37 -19.35
C TRP A 25 -8.98 5.94 -19.62
N SER A 26 -10.01 5.14 -19.38
CA SER A 26 -11.39 5.60 -19.40
C SER A 26 -11.72 6.37 -18.12
N ASN A 27 -12.85 7.11 -18.13
CA ASN A 27 -13.37 7.74 -16.92
C ASN A 27 -13.69 6.71 -15.82
N SER A 28 -14.12 5.50 -16.20
CA SER A 28 -14.38 4.42 -15.24
C SER A 28 -13.08 3.93 -14.57
N ASP A 29 -11.96 3.88 -15.30
CA ASP A 29 -10.63 3.58 -14.76
C ASP A 29 -10.18 4.62 -13.74
N LEU A 30 -10.40 5.91 -14.03
CA LEU A 30 -10.05 7.00 -13.14
C LEU A 30 -10.85 6.95 -11.83
N ILE A 31 -12.18 6.81 -11.94
CA ILE A 31 -13.08 6.71 -10.79
C ILE A 31 -12.73 5.47 -9.95
N SER A 32 -12.48 4.33 -10.59
CA SER A 32 -12.13 3.09 -9.89
C SER A 32 -10.77 3.21 -9.20
N THR A 33 -9.81 3.88 -9.83
CA THR A 33 -8.50 4.19 -9.23
C THR A 33 -8.68 5.03 -7.97
N ILE A 34 -9.53 6.06 -7.99
CA ILE A 34 -9.84 6.87 -6.80
C ILE A 34 -10.48 5.99 -5.73
N LYS A 35 -11.54 5.23 -6.06
CA LYS A 35 -12.22 4.33 -5.11
C LYS A 35 -11.25 3.37 -4.40
N VAL A 36 -10.33 2.76 -5.14
CA VAL A 36 -9.35 1.80 -4.60
C VAL A 36 -8.31 2.47 -3.70
N ARG A 37 -8.00 3.75 -3.92
CA ARG A 37 -7.19 4.55 -3.00
C ARG A 37 -7.91 4.80 -1.69
N TRP A 38 -9.24 4.80 -1.66
CA TRP A 38 -10.09 4.86 -0.46
C TRP A 38 -10.52 3.46 0.05
N ALA A 39 -9.78 2.41 -0.30
CA ALA A 39 -10.11 1.01 0.04
C ALA A 39 -11.47 0.49 -0.48
N ILE A 40 -12.22 1.26 -1.26
CA ILE A 40 -13.54 0.88 -1.77
C ILE A 40 -13.36 -0.14 -2.90
N GLY A 41 -13.85 -1.37 -2.69
CA GLY A 41 -13.73 -2.45 -3.67
C GLY A 41 -12.30 -2.96 -3.92
N ARG A 42 -11.33 -2.51 -3.10
CA ARG A 42 -9.90 -2.79 -3.29
C ARG A 42 -9.56 -4.28 -3.32
N MET A 43 -10.18 -5.07 -2.47
CA MET A 43 -9.93 -6.53 -2.37
C MET A 43 -10.31 -7.30 -3.63
N ASN A 44 -11.18 -6.72 -4.47
CA ASN A 44 -11.63 -7.32 -5.72
C ASN A 44 -11.11 -6.56 -6.96
N TYR A 45 -10.17 -5.62 -6.80
CA TYR A 45 -9.67 -4.78 -7.88
C TYR A 45 -8.60 -5.47 -8.72
N LYS A 46 -9.02 -6.45 -9.52
CA LYS A 46 -8.13 -7.30 -10.34
C LYS A 46 -8.59 -7.46 -11.78
N VAL A 47 -7.65 -7.68 -12.68
CA VAL A 47 -7.89 -8.10 -14.06
C VAL A 47 -7.76 -9.62 -14.18
N LYS A 48 -8.27 -10.21 -15.27
CA LYS A 48 -8.03 -11.63 -15.55
C LYS A 48 -6.54 -11.79 -15.88
N GLN A 49 -5.87 -12.76 -15.27
CA GLN A 49 -4.53 -13.16 -15.66
C GLN A 49 -4.53 -13.73 -17.09
N GLY A 50 -3.43 -13.55 -17.81
CA GLY A 50 -3.30 -14.04 -19.17
C GLY A 50 -2.48 -13.12 -20.07
N PHE A 51 -2.52 -13.41 -21.36
CA PHE A 51 -1.78 -12.70 -22.39
C PHE A 51 -2.68 -11.69 -23.12
N TYR A 52 -2.14 -10.51 -23.39
CA TYR A 52 -2.86 -9.36 -23.96
C TYR A 52 -1.99 -8.66 -25.01
N ALA A 53 -2.62 -7.99 -25.97
CA ALA A 53 -1.95 -7.21 -27.02
C ALA A 53 -2.20 -5.71 -26.82
N ILE A 54 -1.22 -4.87 -27.11
CA ILE A 54 -1.34 -3.42 -27.24
C ILE A 54 -0.96 -3.04 -28.68
N GLY A 55 -1.81 -2.25 -29.33
CA GLY A 55 -1.63 -1.90 -30.75
C GLY A 55 -1.79 -3.12 -31.65
N THR A 56 -0.89 -3.26 -32.61
CA THR A 56 -0.77 -4.38 -33.54
C THR A 56 0.61 -5.03 -33.37
N PRO A 57 0.84 -5.78 -32.29
CA PRO A 57 2.12 -6.43 -32.05
C PRO A 57 2.34 -7.58 -33.03
N ASP A 58 3.60 -7.74 -33.41
CA ASP A 58 4.12 -8.79 -34.27
C ASP A 58 5.01 -9.77 -33.48
N GLU A 59 5.64 -10.70 -34.19
CA GLU A 59 6.56 -11.69 -33.63
C GLU A 59 7.87 -11.12 -33.08
N ASN A 60 8.18 -9.85 -33.35
CA ASN A 60 9.38 -9.15 -32.86
C ASN A 60 9.07 -8.19 -31.70
N SER A 61 7.80 -7.99 -31.40
CA SER A 61 7.33 -7.05 -30.38
C SER A 61 7.64 -7.54 -28.96
N ASP A 62 8.00 -6.59 -28.09
CA ASP A 62 8.40 -6.88 -26.71
C ASP A 62 7.27 -7.50 -25.86
N ILE A 63 7.67 -8.35 -24.91
CA ILE A 63 6.77 -8.93 -23.90
C ILE A 63 7.01 -8.28 -22.53
N PHE A 64 6.03 -7.52 -22.05
CA PHE A 64 6.05 -6.90 -20.72
C PHE A 64 5.21 -7.68 -19.71
N VAL A 65 5.77 -7.94 -18.53
CA VAL A 65 5.10 -8.70 -17.47
C VAL A 65 4.47 -7.75 -16.44
N SER A 66 3.24 -8.05 -16.02
CA SER A 66 2.56 -7.33 -14.93
C SER A 66 1.84 -8.26 -13.96
N ALA A 67 1.45 -7.69 -12.82
CA ALA A 67 0.59 -8.32 -11.83
C ALA A 67 -0.89 -8.13 -12.20
N ASN A 68 -1.77 -9.06 -11.81
CA ASN A 68 -3.21 -8.92 -12.07
C ASN A 68 -3.93 -7.92 -11.15
N PHE A 69 -3.24 -7.22 -10.25
CA PHE A 69 -3.80 -6.04 -9.60
C PHE A 69 -4.06 -4.95 -10.63
N LYS A 70 -5.32 -4.54 -10.81
CA LYS A 70 -5.74 -3.72 -11.95
C LYS A 70 -4.97 -2.39 -12.04
N LEU A 71 -4.56 -1.80 -10.91
CA LEU A 71 -3.76 -0.57 -10.92
C LEU A 71 -2.34 -0.78 -11.49
N SER A 72 -1.70 -1.92 -11.21
CA SER A 72 -0.39 -2.26 -11.82
C SER A 72 -0.53 -2.44 -13.33
N PHE A 73 -1.58 -3.15 -13.74
CA PHE A 73 -1.92 -3.36 -15.14
C PHE A 73 -2.23 -2.05 -15.86
N ASP A 74 -3.05 -1.17 -15.27
CA ASP A 74 -3.43 0.12 -15.86
C ASP A 74 -2.23 1.06 -16.02
N HIS A 75 -1.31 1.08 -15.06
CA HIS A 75 -0.09 1.87 -15.17
C HIS A 75 0.85 1.33 -16.25
N LEU A 76 0.94 0.01 -16.42
CA LEU A 76 1.72 -0.58 -17.50
C LEU A 76 1.11 -0.25 -18.87
N ARG A 77 -0.17 -0.55 -19.10
CA ARG A 77 -0.79 -0.29 -20.42
C ARG A 77 -0.75 1.18 -20.82
N LYS A 78 -0.86 2.10 -19.85
CA LYS A 78 -0.72 3.54 -20.10
C LYS A 78 0.70 3.94 -20.51
N ALA A 79 1.72 3.32 -19.92
CA ALA A 79 3.10 3.60 -20.27
C ALA A 79 3.50 3.08 -21.64
N LEU A 80 2.81 2.05 -22.13
CA LEU A 80 2.99 1.46 -23.46
C LEU A 80 2.17 2.19 -24.54
N HIS A 81 1.79 3.45 -24.30
CA HIS A 81 1.15 4.30 -25.31
C HIS A 81 2.07 4.46 -26.52
N ASP A 82 1.49 4.40 -27.73
CA ASP A 82 2.19 4.40 -29.03
C ASP A 82 3.18 3.25 -29.26
N MET A 83 3.13 2.18 -28.45
CA MET A 83 3.91 0.97 -28.68
C MET A 83 3.04 -0.16 -29.23
N ASN A 84 3.64 -1.04 -30.03
CA ASN A 84 3.11 -2.36 -30.34
C ASN A 84 3.78 -3.36 -29.40
N ALA A 85 3.03 -3.96 -28.47
CA ALA A 85 3.62 -4.77 -27.42
C ALA A 85 2.69 -5.88 -26.93
N TRP A 86 3.30 -6.94 -26.42
CA TRP A 86 2.64 -8.02 -25.71
C TRP A 86 2.69 -7.78 -24.21
N VAL A 87 1.60 -8.10 -23.51
CA VAL A 87 1.49 -7.96 -22.04
C VAL A 87 1.10 -9.30 -21.42
N LEU A 88 2.00 -9.85 -20.60
CA LEU A 88 1.77 -11.07 -19.83
C LEU A 88 1.38 -10.73 -18.39
N VAL A 89 0.13 -10.97 -18.02
CA VAL A 89 -0.40 -10.69 -16.68
C VAL A 89 -0.40 -11.95 -15.83
N LEU A 90 0.39 -11.95 -14.75
CA LEU A 90 0.50 -13.06 -13.80
C LEU A 90 -0.64 -13.05 -12.78
N ASP A 91 -1.03 -14.23 -12.26
CA ASP A 91 -2.00 -14.32 -11.17
C ASP A 91 -1.38 -14.01 -9.81
N THR A 92 -1.44 -12.75 -9.41
CA THR A 92 -0.96 -12.26 -8.12
C THR A 92 -2.07 -12.11 -7.08
N LYS A 93 -3.23 -12.74 -7.31
CA LYS A 93 -4.42 -12.64 -6.43
C LYS A 93 -4.87 -11.19 -6.16
N GLY A 94 -4.67 -10.29 -7.14
CA GLY A 94 -5.01 -8.87 -6.99
C GLY A 94 -4.01 -8.08 -6.14
N ILE A 95 -2.79 -8.56 -5.97
CA ILE A 95 -1.70 -7.87 -5.25
C ILE A 95 -0.75 -7.21 -6.26
N ASN A 96 -0.24 -6.01 -5.95
CA ASN A 96 0.70 -5.30 -6.82
C ASN A 96 2.03 -6.07 -7.01
N VAL A 97 2.83 -5.68 -7.99
CA VAL A 97 4.09 -6.37 -8.35
C VAL A 97 5.03 -6.55 -7.16
N TRP A 98 5.36 -5.47 -6.44
CA TRP A 98 6.37 -5.52 -5.39
C TRP A 98 5.96 -6.39 -4.20
N CYS A 99 4.74 -6.19 -3.69
CA CYS A 99 4.21 -6.99 -2.59
C CYS A 99 4.00 -8.46 -3.00
N ALA A 100 3.55 -8.70 -4.24
CA ALA A 100 3.34 -10.05 -4.75
C ALA A 100 4.65 -10.79 -4.96
N ALA A 101 5.71 -10.09 -5.36
CA ALA A 101 7.05 -10.66 -5.52
C ALA A 101 7.65 -11.05 -4.18
N GLY A 102 7.56 -10.17 -3.17
CA GLY A 102 7.98 -10.49 -1.81
C GLY A 102 7.21 -11.66 -1.18
N LYS A 103 5.94 -11.86 -1.57
CA LYS A 103 5.12 -13.01 -1.16
C LYS A 103 5.28 -14.26 -2.06
N GLY A 104 6.00 -14.17 -3.18
CA GLY A 104 6.23 -15.26 -4.13
C GLY A 104 5.11 -15.54 -5.15
N THR A 105 4.01 -14.79 -5.15
CA THR A 105 2.91 -14.96 -6.13
C THR A 105 3.23 -14.30 -7.48
N PHE A 106 3.98 -13.19 -7.47
CA PHE A 106 4.68 -12.70 -8.65
C PHE A 106 6.07 -13.35 -8.65
N GLY A 107 6.17 -14.58 -9.13
CA GLY A 107 7.42 -15.33 -9.01
C GLY A 107 7.70 -16.31 -10.13
N THR A 108 8.89 -16.92 -10.08
CA THR A 108 9.41 -17.82 -11.12
C THR A 108 8.40 -18.87 -11.56
N LYS A 109 7.75 -19.57 -10.61
CA LYS A 109 6.79 -20.65 -10.91
C LYS A 109 5.63 -20.14 -11.76
N GLU A 110 4.95 -19.09 -11.32
CA GLU A 110 3.81 -18.51 -12.06
C GLU A 110 4.25 -17.95 -13.42
N LEU A 111 5.38 -17.26 -13.50
CA LEU A 111 5.91 -16.75 -14.78
C LEU A 111 6.18 -17.90 -15.75
N THR A 112 6.90 -18.94 -15.34
CA THR A 112 7.21 -20.11 -16.19
C THR A 112 5.95 -20.86 -16.62
N TYR A 113 4.96 -20.98 -15.74
CA TYR A 113 3.67 -21.58 -16.05
C TYR A 113 2.95 -20.77 -17.13
N ARG A 114 2.88 -19.45 -16.99
CA ARG A 114 2.21 -18.55 -17.95
C ARG A 114 2.88 -18.53 -19.32
N ILE A 115 4.22 -18.56 -19.36
CA ILE A 115 4.97 -18.65 -20.63
C ILE A 115 4.56 -19.92 -21.40
N LYS A 116 4.51 -21.07 -20.72
CA LYS A 116 4.15 -22.35 -21.34
C LYS A 116 2.66 -22.42 -21.68
N ALA A 117 1.79 -21.97 -20.78
CA ALA A 117 0.35 -22.02 -20.96
C ALA A 117 -0.17 -21.15 -22.12
N HIS A 118 0.60 -20.13 -22.52
CA HIS A 118 0.29 -19.27 -23.66
C HIS A 118 1.18 -19.54 -24.87
N GLU A 119 2.01 -20.60 -24.83
CA GLU A 119 2.88 -21.02 -25.93
C GLU A 119 3.62 -19.84 -26.58
N LEU A 120 4.21 -18.96 -25.74
CA LEU A 120 4.80 -17.70 -26.21
C LEU A 120 5.92 -17.92 -27.25
N ASP A 121 6.54 -19.09 -27.24
CA ASP A 121 7.50 -19.54 -28.24
C ASP A 121 6.94 -19.68 -29.66
N LYS A 122 5.62 -19.80 -29.82
CA LYS A 122 4.93 -19.79 -31.11
C LYS A 122 4.49 -18.39 -31.55
N ILE A 123 4.42 -17.44 -30.62
CA ILE A 123 3.92 -16.08 -30.87
C ILE A 123 5.06 -15.12 -31.22
N VAL A 124 6.24 -15.27 -30.59
CA VAL A 124 7.40 -14.40 -30.82
C VAL A 124 8.63 -15.16 -31.30
N ASN A 125 9.43 -14.52 -32.15
CA ASN A 125 10.68 -15.06 -32.69
C ASN A 125 11.88 -14.87 -31.75
N HIS A 126 11.72 -14.11 -30.67
CA HIS A 126 12.77 -13.86 -29.69
C HIS A 126 12.52 -14.60 -28.37
N LYS A 127 13.55 -14.69 -27.53
CA LYS A 127 13.46 -15.26 -26.17
C LYS A 127 13.71 -14.23 -25.08
N ASN A 128 13.26 -12.99 -25.25
CA ASN A 128 13.34 -11.96 -24.21
C ASN A 128 11.98 -11.75 -23.54
N ILE A 129 11.98 -11.52 -22.22
CA ILE A 129 10.79 -11.13 -21.47
C ILE A 129 11.14 -10.06 -20.43
N ILE A 130 10.39 -8.97 -20.43
CA ILE A 130 10.68 -7.78 -19.62
C ILE A 130 9.84 -7.84 -18.34
N VAL A 131 10.52 -7.94 -17.20
CA VAL A 131 9.91 -7.98 -15.87
C VAL A 131 10.21 -6.67 -15.13
N PRO A 132 9.26 -6.08 -14.37
CA PRO A 132 9.54 -4.87 -13.61
C PRO A 132 10.66 -5.07 -12.58
N GLN A 133 11.45 -4.02 -12.30
CA GLN A 133 12.57 -4.09 -11.36
C GLN A 133 12.18 -4.69 -10.00
N LEU A 134 11.05 -4.26 -9.45
CA LEU A 134 10.56 -4.70 -8.12
C LEU A 134 10.05 -6.15 -8.11
N GLY A 135 10.00 -6.82 -9.26
CA GLY A 135 9.73 -8.26 -9.38
C GLY A 135 10.94 -9.15 -9.12
N ALA A 136 12.16 -8.59 -9.10
CA ALA A 136 13.41 -9.34 -8.98
C ALA A 136 13.53 -10.18 -7.69
N VAL A 137 12.83 -9.80 -6.62
CA VAL A 137 12.82 -10.55 -5.36
C VAL A 137 12.00 -11.85 -5.44
N GLY A 138 11.11 -11.99 -6.43
CA GLY A 138 10.28 -13.18 -6.61
C GLY A 138 10.62 -14.00 -7.87
N VAL A 139 11.28 -13.38 -8.85
CA VAL A 139 11.61 -14.00 -10.15
C VAL A 139 13.11 -14.30 -10.22
N SER A 140 13.45 -15.56 -10.43
CA SER A 140 14.83 -16.02 -10.68
C SER A 140 15.07 -16.11 -12.19
N ALA A 141 15.84 -15.16 -12.72
CA ALA A 141 16.13 -15.08 -14.16
C ALA A 141 16.80 -16.36 -14.70
N HIS A 142 17.71 -16.95 -13.92
CA HIS A 142 18.38 -18.20 -14.29
C HIS A 142 17.40 -19.36 -14.40
N GLU A 143 16.50 -19.52 -13.41
CA GLU A 143 15.50 -20.58 -13.46
C GLU A 143 14.46 -20.40 -14.56
N VAL A 144 14.06 -19.16 -14.86
CA VAL A 144 13.14 -18.90 -15.99
C VAL A 144 13.82 -19.33 -17.29
N LYS A 145 15.09 -18.93 -17.49
CA LYS A 145 15.87 -19.31 -18.68
C LYS A 145 16.02 -20.83 -18.79
N SER A 146 16.37 -21.52 -17.72
CA SER A 146 16.53 -22.99 -17.77
C SER A 146 15.22 -23.73 -18.04
N LYS A 147 14.08 -23.23 -17.53
CA LYS A 147 12.77 -23.89 -17.66
C LYS A 147 12.01 -23.57 -18.95
N THR A 148 12.33 -22.45 -19.61
CA THR A 148 11.54 -21.92 -20.74
C THR A 148 12.36 -21.43 -21.93
N GLY A 149 13.68 -21.28 -21.77
CA GLY A 149 14.55 -20.63 -22.76
C GLY A 149 14.47 -19.09 -22.76
N PHE A 150 13.46 -18.48 -22.13
CA PHE A 150 13.31 -17.03 -22.07
C PHE A 150 14.31 -16.39 -21.11
N ARG A 151 15.06 -15.42 -21.61
CA ARG A 151 15.90 -14.52 -20.83
C ARG A 151 15.04 -13.41 -20.22
N VAL A 152 15.07 -13.33 -18.89
CA VAL A 152 14.45 -12.23 -18.14
C VAL A 152 15.33 -10.99 -18.24
N ILE A 153 14.73 -9.89 -18.68
CA ILE A 153 15.30 -8.55 -18.65
C ILE A 153 14.56 -7.77 -17.57
N TYR A 154 15.29 -7.25 -16.59
CA TYR A 154 14.68 -6.37 -15.59
C TYR A 154 14.55 -4.97 -16.16
N GLY A 155 13.30 -4.54 -16.38
CA GLY A 155 12.92 -3.18 -16.76
C GLY A 155 12.98 -2.20 -15.58
N PRO A 156 12.52 -0.96 -15.77
CA PRO A 156 12.58 0.08 -14.74
C PRO A 156 11.63 -0.19 -13.55
N VAL A 157 11.84 0.57 -12.47
CA VAL A 157 10.92 0.62 -11.31
C VAL A 157 9.59 1.28 -11.70
N ARG A 158 9.64 2.34 -12.52
CA ARG A 158 8.46 3.10 -12.94
C ARG A 158 8.07 2.72 -14.36
N ALA A 159 6.78 2.48 -14.56
CA ALA A 159 6.26 2.20 -15.90
C ALA A 159 6.51 3.36 -16.87
N SER A 160 6.45 4.61 -16.41
CA SER A 160 6.73 5.81 -17.24
C SER A 160 8.08 5.79 -17.94
N ASP A 161 9.05 5.05 -17.40
CA ASP A 161 10.41 5.04 -17.90
C ASP A 161 10.63 3.95 -18.97
N ILE A 162 9.58 3.16 -19.28
CA ILE A 162 9.67 2.03 -20.22
C ILE A 162 10.09 2.50 -21.61
N ASN A 163 9.49 3.54 -22.16
CA ASN A 163 9.86 4.07 -23.47
C ASN A 163 11.34 4.47 -23.54
N ALA A 164 11.82 5.22 -22.56
CA ALA A 164 13.23 5.61 -22.48
C ALA A 164 14.15 4.39 -22.31
N PHE A 165 13.74 3.40 -21.51
CA PHE A 165 14.47 2.15 -21.31
C PHE A 165 14.61 1.32 -22.60
N VAL A 166 13.54 1.20 -23.38
CA VAL A 166 13.55 0.49 -24.67
C VAL A 166 14.40 1.24 -25.69
N ASN A 167 14.23 2.55 -25.81
CA ASN A 167 15.03 3.39 -26.71
C ASN A 167 16.54 3.38 -26.37
N ALA A 168 16.89 3.16 -25.09
CA ALA A 168 18.27 2.97 -24.64
C ALA A 168 18.81 1.55 -24.87
N GLY A 169 18.12 0.71 -25.64
CA GLY A 169 18.52 -0.67 -25.91
C GLY A 169 18.45 -1.57 -24.68
N TYR A 170 17.40 -1.41 -23.88
CA TYR A 170 17.15 -2.19 -22.66
C TYR A 170 18.20 -2.01 -21.56
N LYS A 171 18.87 -0.85 -21.54
CA LYS A 171 19.82 -0.44 -20.50
C LYS A 171 19.16 0.56 -19.56
N ALA A 172 18.78 0.12 -18.36
CA ALA A 172 18.19 1.03 -17.37
C ALA A 172 19.27 1.86 -16.68
N THR A 173 19.03 3.16 -16.55
CA THR A 173 19.91 4.07 -15.79
C THR A 173 19.83 3.80 -14.29
N PRO A 174 20.80 4.26 -13.49
CA PRO A 174 20.74 4.15 -12.03
C PRO A 174 19.46 4.77 -11.42
N GLU A 175 18.91 5.81 -12.02
CA GLU A 175 17.69 6.51 -11.58
C GLU A 175 16.46 5.63 -11.77
N MET A 176 16.36 4.95 -12.93
CA MET A 176 15.28 4.00 -13.24
C MET A 176 15.24 2.80 -12.26
N ARG A 177 16.33 2.54 -11.55
CA ARG A 177 16.44 1.46 -10.54
C ARG A 177 16.07 1.89 -9.12
N LYS A 178 15.87 3.19 -8.87
CA LYS A 178 15.65 3.75 -7.52
C LYS A 178 14.18 4.08 -7.25
N VAL A 179 13.74 3.86 -6.02
CA VAL A 179 12.45 4.36 -5.49
C VAL A 179 12.73 5.60 -4.65
N SER A 180 12.25 6.77 -5.09
CA SER A 180 12.49 8.06 -4.41
C SER A 180 11.48 8.39 -3.30
N PHE A 181 10.30 7.77 -3.30
CA PHE A 181 9.22 7.95 -2.32
C PHE A 181 8.96 9.41 -1.86
N PRO A 182 8.74 10.36 -2.79
CA PRO A 182 8.54 11.77 -2.47
C PRO A 182 7.18 12.02 -1.78
N LEU A 183 6.97 13.24 -1.29
CA LEU A 183 5.75 13.63 -0.55
C LEU A 183 4.46 13.25 -1.28
N LYS A 184 4.38 13.51 -2.59
CA LYS A 184 3.21 13.15 -3.42
C LYS A 184 2.89 11.67 -3.39
N GLU A 185 3.89 10.79 -3.29
CA GLU A 185 3.68 9.34 -3.21
C GLU A 185 3.25 8.89 -1.82
N ARG A 186 3.80 9.51 -0.79
CA ARG A 186 3.41 9.31 0.61
C ARG A 186 1.94 9.69 0.81
N MET A 187 1.53 10.84 0.28
CA MET A 187 0.14 11.30 0.35
C MET A 187 -0.86 10.39 -0.38
N LYS A 188 -0.45 9.68 -1.45
CA LYS A 188 -1.33 8.72 -2.16
C LYS A 188 -1.71 7.50 -1.32
N LEU A 189 -1.03 7.27 -0.20
CA LEU A 189 -1.29 6.14 0.71
C LEU A 189 -2.24 6.54 1.86
N ILE A 190 -2.28 7.81 2.22
CA ILE A 190 -3.10 8.31 3.33
C ILE A 190 -4.57 7.89 3.20
N PRO A 191 -5.25 8.02 2.05
CA PRO A 191 -6.67 7.69 1.96
C PRO A 191 -7.01 6.22 2.26
N VAL A 192 -6.11 5.28 1.94
CA VAL A 192 -6.37 3.85 2.20
C VAL A 192 -6.23 3.58 3.69
N GLU A 193 -5.24 4.18 4.35
CA GLU A 193 -5.05 4.06 5.80
C GLU A 193 -6.21 4.69 6.58
N LEU A 194 -6.68 5.87 6.14
CA LEU A 194 -7.88 6.51 6.68
C LEU A 194 -9.11 5.60 6.56
N SER A 195 -9.24 4.93 5.41
CA SER A 195 -10.40 4.08 5.12
C SER A 195 -10.44 2.79 5.94
N TYR A 196 -9.28 2.24 6.30
CA TYR A 196 -9.21 1.07 7.18
C TYR A 196 -9.52 1.42 8.64
N GLY A 197 -9.13 2.61 9.10
CA GLY A 197 -9.37 3.04 10.47
C GLY A 197 -10.72 3.71 10.74
N LYS A 198 -11.50 4.06 9.70
CA LYS A 198 -12.72 4.87 9.83
C LYS A 198 -13.78 4.31 10.81
N TYR A 199 -13.94 2.99 10.89
CA TYR A 199 -14.89 2.39 11.83
C TYR A 199 -14.40 2.55 13.26
N TYR A 200 -13.11 2.28 13.52
CA TYR A 200 -12.49 2.48 14.83
C TYR A 200 -12.50 3.97 15.24
N LEU A 201 -12.31 4.87 14.28
CA LEU A 201 -12.40 6.32 14.48
C LEU A 201 -13.78 6.82 14.92
N LEU A 202 -14.86 6.09 14.61
CA LEU A 202 -16.21 6.45 15.05
C LEU A 202 -16.56 5.76 16.35
N PHE A 203 -16.34 4.44 16.43
CA PHE A 203 -16.76 3.64 17.57
C PHE A 203 -15.94 3.90 18.84
N ILE A 204 -14.61 4.02 18.74
CA ILE A 204 -13.76 4.20 19.93
C ILE A 204 -14.00 5.56 20.58
N PRO A 205 -14.01 6.70 19.85
CA PRO A 205 -14.33 7.98 20.47
C PRO A 205 -15.76 8.04 21.02
N ALA A 206 -16.74 7.44 20.33
CA ALA A 206 -18.11 7.35 20.86
C ALA A 206 -18.18 6.56 22.18
N LEU A 207 -17.47 5.44 22.27
CA LEU A 207 -17.36 4.68 23.52
C LEU A 207 -16.71 5.50 24.62
N PHE A 208 -15.59 6.17 24.32
CA PHE A 208 -14.94 7.05 25.30
C PHE A 208 -15.84 8.19 25.73
N PHE A 209 -16.61 8.77 24.81
CA PHE A 209 -17.58 9.82 25.08
C PHE A 209 -18.66 9.35 26.05
N ILE A 210 -19.28 8.20 25.77
CA ILE A 210 -20.30 7.60 26.65
C ILE A 210 -19.70 7.31 28.02
N LEU A 211 -18.56 6.61 28.08
CA LEU A 211 -17.94 6.27 29.36
C LEU A 211 -17.57 7.53 30.16
N SER A 212 -17.31 8.67 29.49
CA SER A 212 -16.97 9.93 30.15
C SER A 212 -18.07 10.53 31.00
N GLY A 213 -19.32 10.15 30.78
CA GLY A 213 -20.39 10.54 31.69
C GLY A 213 -20.42 9.74 33.00
N ILE A 214 -19.77 8.57 33.05
CA ILE A 214 -19.84 7.67 34.22
C ILE A 214 -18.93 8.19 35.33
N ASN A 215 -19.49 8.32 36.53
CA ASN A 215 -18.78 8.63 37.75
C ASN A 215 -19.33 7.81 38.94
N SER A 216 -18.74 7.97 40.12
CA SER A 216 -19.16 7.27 41.35
C SER A 216 -20.60 7.57 41.81
N LYS A 217 -21.22 8.65 41.31
CA LYS A 217 -22.59 9.08 41.64
C LYS A 217 -23.61 8.74 40.54
N GLY A 218 -23.19 8.10 39.45
CA GLY A 218 -24.05 7.76 38.31
C GLY A 218 -23.56 8.37 36.99
N TYR A 219 -24.50 8.73 36.12
CA TYR A 219 -24.19 9.29 34.79
C TYR A 219 -24.43 10.81 34.74
N SER A 220 -23.45 11.56 34.26
CA SER A 220 -23.53 13.01 34.03
C SER A 220 -23.33 13.34 32.55
N VAL A 221 -24.33 13.99 31.97
CA VAL A 221 -24.28 14.44 30.56
C VAL A 221 -23.25 15.56 30.38
N ASP A 222 -23.13 16.47 31.35
CA ASP A 222 -22.15 17.56 31.29
C ASP A 222 -20.71 17.04 31.30
N LEU A 223 -20.45 16.01 32.10
CA LEU A 223 -19.14 15.35 32.15
C LEU A 223 -18.86 14.59 30.84
N ALA A 224 -19.87 13.93 30.27
CA ALA A 224 -19.75 13.31 28.95
C ALA A 224 -19.37 14.33 27.88
N TRP A 225 -19.98 15.51 27.87
CA TRP A 225 -19.66 16.55 26.89
C TRP A 225 -18.26 17.12 27.08
N THR A 226 -17.91 17.48 28.32
CA THR A 226 -16.62 18.13 28.63
C THR A 226 -15.44 17.16 28.55
N THR A 227 -15.48 16.04 29.27
CA THR A 227 -14.41 15.04 29.27
C THR A 227 -14.44 14.17 28.01
N GLY A 228 -15.62 13.80 27.52
CA GLY A 228 -15.75 13.02 26.29
C GLY A 228 -15.37 13.83 25.05
N GLY A 229 -15.69 15.13 25.00
CA GLY A 229 -15.21 16.02 23.94
C GLY A 229 -13.68 16.10 23.90
N LYS A 230 -13.02 16.21 25.06
CA LYS A 230 -11.55 16.15 25.16
C LYS A 230 -11.00 14.79 24.71
N ALA A 231 -11.63 13.70 25.13
CA ALA A 231 -11.27 12.35 24.72
C ALA A 231 -11.34 12.17 23.19
N PHE A 232 -12.39 12.70 22.57
CA PHE A 232 -12.54 12.71 21.13
C PHE A 232 -11.38 13.43 20.44
N VAL A 233 -11.02 14.64 20.89
CA VAL A 233 -9.90 15.41 20.34
C VAL A 233 -8.58 14.65 20.49
N ASN A 234 -8.32 14.05 21.65
CA ASN A 234 -7.08 13.30 21.91
C ASN A 234 -6.95 12.08 21.00
N LEU A 235 -8.02 11.27 20.89
CA LEU A 235 -8.04 10.07 20.05
C LEU A 235 -7.96 10.42 18.56
N PHE A 236 -8.68 11.44 18.13
CA PHE A 236 -8.65 11.90 16.74
C PHE A 236 -7.27 12.45 16.37
N THR A 237 -6.63 13.21 17.26
CA THR A 237 -5.26 13.70 17.09
C THR A 237 -4.28 12.53 16.96
N ALA A 238 -4.35 11.53 17.84
CA ALA A 238 -3.49 10.35 17.77
C ALA A 238 -3.63 9.60 16.44
N TYR A 239 -4.87 9.48 15.96
CA TYR A 239 -5.15 8.87 14.67
C TYR A 239 -4.55 9.65 13.50
N LEU A 240 -4.77 10.98 13.44
CA LEU A 240 -4.19 11.83 12.40
C LEU A 240 -2.66 11.86 12.47
N CYS A 241 -2.06 11.80 13.65
CA CYS A 241 -0.61 11.72 13.81
C CYS A 241 -0.03 10.48 13.12
N GLY A 242 -0.57 9.30 13.45
CA GLY A 242 -0.08 8.04 12.91
C GLY A 242 -0.40 7.87 11.43
N SER A 243 -1.64 8.20 11.03
CA SER A 243 -2.13 7.95 9.67
C SER A 243 -1.83 9.07 8.67
N VAL A 244 -1.65 10.32 9.08
CA VAL A 244 -1.50 11.48 8.16
C VAL A 244 -0.18 12.20 8.36
N LEU A 245 0.12 12.66 9.58
CA LEU A 245 1.31 13.50 9.81
C LEU A 245 2.61 12.71 9.70
N THR A 246 2.65 11.49 10.23
CA THR A 246 3.85 10.63 10.18
C THR A 246 4.36 10.39 8.74
N PRO A 247 3.53 9.95 7.77
CA PRO A 247 4.01 9.79 6.39
C PRO A 247 4.34 11.13 5.72
N ILE A 248 3.67 12.23 6.05
CA ILE A 248 4.01 13.57 5.52
C ILE A 248 5.38 14.03 6.01
N LEU A 249 5.67 13.81 7.30
CA LEU A 249 6.89 14.27 7.94
C LEU A 249 8.05 13.26 7.90
N LEU A 250 7.82 12.09 7.28
CA LEU A 250 8.68 10.92 7.33
C LEU A 250 10.20 11.17 7.19
N PRO A 251 10.68 12.01 6.24
CA PRO A 251 12.12 12.25 6.04
C PRO A 251 12.77 13.04 7.18
N TRP A 252 11.99 13.85 7.91
CA TRP A 252 12.51 14.73 8.96
C TRP A 252 12.48 14.08 10.35
N ILE A 253 11.80 12.94 10.50
CA ILE A 253 11.70 12.26 11.80
C ILE A 253 12.95 11.40 12.03
N PRO A 254 13.77 11.66 13.07
CA PRO A 254 15.12 11.11 13.24
C PRO A 254 15.14 9.68 13.81
N PHE A 255 14.19 8.83 13.41
CA PHE A 255 14.12 7.42 13.82
C PHE A 255 14.09 6.49 12.62
N LYS A 256 14.69 5.30 12.74
CA LYS A 256 14.57 4.22 11.73
C LYS A 256 13.26 3.44 11.85
N ARG A 257 12.77 3.24 13.08
CA ARG A 257 11.57 2.48 13.43
C ARG A 257 10.31 3.33 13.28
N PHE A 258 9.30 2.83 12.57
CA PHE A 258 8.04 3.55 12.36
C PHE A 258 7.23 3.76 13.64
N SER A 259 7.27 2.79 14.55
CA SER A 259 6.70 2.87 15.90
C SER A 259 7.18 4.11 16.66
N LEU A 260 8.48 4.39 16.64
CA LEU A 260 9.06 5.58 17.27
C LEU A 260 8.75 6.87 16.49
N LYS A 261 8.64 6.79 15.16
CA LYS A 261 8.21 7.93 14.34
C LYS A 261 6.78 8.36 14.70
N GLY A 262 5.84 7.42 14.77
CA GLY A 262 4.45 7.71 15.16
C GLY A 262 4.35 8.23 16.59
N LEU A 263 5.11 7.64 17.52
CA LEU A 263 5.15 8.05 18.92
C LEU A 263 5.66 9.49 19.08
N SER A 264 6.78 9.83 18.43
CA SER A 264 7.38 11.17 18.54
C SER A 264 6.48 12.27 18.00
N ILE A 265 5.82 12.06 16.85
CA ILE A 265 4.90 13.04 16.29
C ILE A 265 3.71 13.27 17.22
N VAL A 266 3.09 12.20 17.74
CA VAL A 266 1.93 12.39 18.62
C VAL A 266 2.33 13.03 19.94
N TRP A 267 3.48 12.69 20.53
CA TRP A 267 3.87 13.28 21.81
C TRP A 267 4.13 14.78 21.71
N VAL A 268 4.69 15.27 20.61
CA VAL A 268 4.80 16.72 20.37
C VAL A 268 3.42 17.39 20.37
N LEU A 269 2.43 16.81 19.69
CA LEU A 269 1.06 17.35 19.71
C LEU A 269 0.34 17.12 21.04
N SER A 270 0.60 16.03 21.74
CA SER A 270 0.05 15.75 23.07
C SER A 270 0.53 16.75 24.11
N ILE A 271 1.79 17.21 24.04
CA ILE A 271 2.31 18.29 24.89
C ILE A 271 1.56 19.60 24.62
N LEU A 272 1.30 19.91 23.36
CA LEU A 272 0.51 21.09 22.98
C LEU A 272 -0.94 20.99 23.48
N LEU A 273 -1.59 19.83 23.32
CA LEU A 273 -2.95 19.58 23.82
C LEU A 273 -3.01 19.62 25.35
N PHE A 274 -1.99 19.12 26.03
CA PHE A 274 -1.84 19.23 27.48
C PHE A 274 -1.78 20.69 27.93
N TYR A 275 -0.99 21.54 27.26
CA TYR A 275 -0.93 22.98 27.54
C TYR A 275 -2.31 23.66 27.45
N PHE A 276 -3.16 23.23 26.53
CA PHE A 276 -4.55 23.69 26.40
C PHE A 276 -5.57 22.92 27.26
N ASN A 277 -5.13 22.16 28.27
CA ASN A 277 -5.98 21.42 29.20
C ASN A 277 -6.88 20.32 28.57
N PHE A 278 -6.48 19.72 27.46
CA PHE A 278 -7.21 18.59 26.85
C PHE A 278 -6.89 17.23 27.48
N PHE A 279 -5.84 17.13 28.30
CA PHE A 279 -5.36 15.86 28.88
C PHE A 279 -5.86 15.61 30.32
N GLY A 280 -6.81 16.43 30.80
CA GLY A 280 -7.27 16.39 32.18
C GLY A 280 -6.35 17.16 33.14
N ASN A 281 -6.74 17.19 34.41
CA ASN A 281 -6.08 18.01 35.43
C ASN A 281 -5.25 17.17 36.41
N THR A 282 -5.43 15.85 36.43
CA THR A 282 -4.71 14.96 37.33
C THR A 282 -3.54 14.29 36.63
N ILE A 283 -2.47 14.02 37.38
CA ILE A 283 -1.26 13.36 36.86
C ILE A 283 -1.62 12.00 36.24
N THR A 284 -2.51 11.24 36.88
CA THR A 284 -2.98 9.94 36.38
C THR A 284 -3.69 10.06 35.03
N GLU A 285 -4.56 11.06 34.84
CA GLU A 285 -5.28 11.26 33.59
C GLU A 285 -4.33 11.71 32.46
N ILE A 286 -3.39 12.59 32.78
CA ILE A 286 -2.36 13.06 31.84
C ILE A 286 -1.51 11.88 31.35
N ILE A 287 -0.93 11.09 32.27
CA ILE A 287 -0.11 9.92 31.92
C ILE A 287 -0.93 8.93 31.08
N SER A 288 -2.18 8.69 31.48
CA SER A 288 -3.08 7.79 30.75
C SER A 288 -3.27 8.21 29.29
N TRP A 289 -3.49 9.51 29.05
CA TRP A 289 -3.64 10.03 27.69
C TRP A 289 -2.35 9.98 26.87
N PHE A 290 -1.19 10.24 27.47
CA PHE A 290 0.10 10.07 26.78
C PHE A 290 0.35 8.62 26.35
N LEU A 291 -0.02 7.64 27.20
CA LEU A 291 0.09 6.22 26.89
C LEU A 291 -0.89 5.80 25.79
N ILE A 292 -2.17 6.17 25.89
CA ILE A 292 -3.20 5.84 24.89
C ILE A 292 -2.87 6.45 23.52
N THR A 293 -2.66 7.77 23.48
CA THR A 293 -2.39 8.49 22.22
C THR A 293 -1.06 8.04 21.60
N GLY A 294 -0.05 7.81 22.44
CA GLY A 294 1.24 7.24 22.06
C GLY A 294 1.11 5.89 21.38
N SER A 295 0.42 4.94 22.02
CA SER A 295 0.21 3.60 21.48
C SER A 295 -0.54 3.59 20.16
N ILE A 296 -1.62 4.39 20.04
CA ILE A 296 -2.42 4.47 18.82
C ILE A 296 -1.59 5.01 17.66
N SER A 297 -0.95 6.17 17.81
CA SER A 297 -0.16 6.77 16.73
C SER A 297 1.05 5.90 16.36
N SER A 298 1.72 5.33 17.36
CA SER A 298 2.84 4.42 17.18
C SER A 298 2.46 3.19 16.35
N PHE A 299 1.32 2.57 16.66
CA PHE A 299 0.80 1.42 15.92
C PHE A 299 0.40 1.80 14.49
N LEU A 300 -0.37 2.87 14.30
CA LEU A 300 -0.84 3.31 12.98
C LEU A 300 0.31 3.69 12.04
N ALA A 301 1.38 4.31 12.57
CA ALA A 301 2.57 4.61 11.79
C ALA A 301 3.23 3.36 11.20
N MET A 302 3.14 2.20 11.89
CA MET A 302 3.74 0.95 11.41
C MET A 302 3.07 0.40 10.15
N ASN A 303 1.86 0.84 9.79
CA ASN A 303 1.23 0.45 8.52
C ASN A 303 2.06 0.91 7.30
N TYR A 304 2.87 1.96 7.45
CA TYR A 304 3.71 2.50 6.38
C TYR A 304 5.01 1.72 6.14
N THR A 305 5.38 0.81 7.05
CA THR A 305 6.60 -0.01 6.93
C THR A 305 6.67 -0.78 5.60
N GLY A 306 5.54 -1.34 5.14
CA GLY A 306 5.45 -2.09 3.88
C GLY A 306 5.33 -1.25 2.61
N THR A 307 5.36 0.08 2.73
CA THR A 307 5.16 1.01 1.59
C THR A 307 6.32 1.98 1.39
N SER A 308 7.32 1.93 2.29
CA SER A 308 8.46 2.84 2.31
C SER A 308 9.76 2.14 1.96
N THR A 309 10.80 2.92 1.69
CA THR A 309 12.16 2.43 1.40
C THR A 309 13.05 2.31 2.64
N PHE A 310 12.54 2.62 3.83
CA PHE A 310 13.35 2.71 5.06
C PHE A 310 13.56 1.38 5.78
N THR A 311 12.71 0.38 5.52
CA THR A 311 12.68 -0.86 6.30
C THR A 311 12.75 -2.11 5.41
N SER A 312 13.51 -3.11 5.86
CA SER A 312 13.51 -4.45 5.28
C SER A 312 12.48 -5.35 5.96
N LEU A 313 12.08 -6.44 5.31
CA LEU A 313 11.11 -7.40 5.88
C LEU A 313 11.53 -7.90 7.27
N SER A 314 12.80 -8.29 7.43
CA SER A 314 13.35 -8.74 8.72
C SER A 314 13.35 -7.61 9.76
N GLY A 315 13.63 -6.38 9.35
CA GLY A 315 13.54 -5.20 10.20
C GLY A 315 12.11 -4.95 10.70
N VAL A 316 11.12 -5.05 9.82
CA VAL A 316 9.70 -4.91 10.16
C VAL A 316 9.26 -6.01 11.12
N GLN A 317 9.62 -7.26 10.88
CA GLN A 317 9.29 -8.37 11.78
C GLN A 317 9.87 -8.18 13.18
N LYS A 318 11.13 -7.72 13.27
CA LYS A 318 11.78 -7.41 14.55
C LYS A 318 11.08 -6.25 15.27
N GLU A 319 10.72 -5.21 14.53
CA GLU A 319 9.97 -4.07 15.07
C GLU A 319 8.60 -4.51 15.58
N MET A 320 7.83 -5.28 14.81
CA MET A 320 6.52 -5.78 15.23
C MET A 320 6.60 -6.65 16.49
N LYS A 321 7.56 -7.56 16.57
CA LYS A 321 7.74 -8.45 17.73
C LYS A 321 8.05 -7.67 19.03
N THR A 322 8.62 -6.48 18.92
CA THR A 322 9.03 -5.66 20.07
C THR A 322 8.03 -4.55 20.39
N ALA A 323 7.61 -3.78 19.39
CA ALA A 323 6.75 -2.62 19.58
C ALA A 323 5.30 -2.99 19.88
N LEU A 324 4.75 -4.04 19.24
CA LEU A 324 3.34 -4.37 19.37
C LEU A 324 2.93 -4.76 20.80
N PRO A 325 3.66 -5.67 21.50
CA PRO A 325 3.34 -5.97 22.90
C PRO A 325 3.43 -4.74 23.81
N MET A 326 4.41 -3.86 23.59
CA MET A 326 4.55 -2.62 24.36
C MET A 326 3.39 -1.65 24.11
N GLN A 327 2.98 -1.47 22.86
CA GLN A 327 1.84 -0.62 22.49
C GLN A 327 0.55 -1.12 23.14
N ILE A 328 0.31 -2.44 23.12
CA ILE A 328 -0.85 -3.06 23.79
C ILE A 328 -0.78 -2.84 25.30
N GLY A 329 0.36 -3.12 25.93
CA GLY A 329 0.54 -2.93 27.37
C GLY A 329 0.33 -1.48 27.81
N PHE A 330 0.91 -0.51 27.10
CA PHE A 330 0.72 0.91 27.37
C PHE A 330 -0.71 1.39 27.12
N ALA A 331 -1.37 0.91 26.06
CA ALA A 331 -2.77 1.23 25.82
C ALA A 331 -3.66 0.70 26.95
N ALA A 332 -3.41 -0.54 27.41
CA ALA A 332 -4.16 -1.14 28.52
C ALA A 332 -3.93 -0.39 29.85
N LEU A 333 -2.67 -0.08 30.18
CA LEU A 333 -2.33 0.69 31.39
C LEU A 333 -2.96 2.09 31.36
N GLY A 334 -2.91 2.78 30.22
CA GLY A 334 -3.55 4.07 30.05
C GLY A 334 -5.07 3.99 30.17
N LEU A 335 -5.70 2.97 29.59
CA LEU A 335 -7.14 2.74 29.74
C LEU A 335 -7.53 2.50 31.21
N ILE A 336 -6.77 1.67 31.93
CA ILE A 336 -7.02 1.39 33.35
C ILE A 336 -6.89 2.66 34.18
N GLY A 337 -5.80 3.43 34.02
CA GLY A 337 -5.59 4.68 34.74
C GLY A 337 -6.69 5.71 34.48
N TRP A 338 -7.13 5.83 33.22
CA TRP A 338 -8.20 6.72 32.82
C TRP A 338 -9.57 6.32 33.39
N ILE A 339 -9.86 5.01 33.46
CA ILE A 339 -11.09 4.49 34.07
C ILE A 339 -11.07 4.69 35.59
N ILE A 340 -9.97 4.37 36.27
CA ILE A 340 -9.85 4.50 37.73
C ILE A 340 -10.16 5.93 38.19
N LYS A 341 -9.66 6.94 37.46
CA LYS A 341 -9.90 8.36 37.74
C LYS A 341 -11.39 8.76 37.74
N ARG A 342 -12.29 7.93 37.21
CA ARG A 342 -13.74 8.24 37.19
C ARG A 342 -14.46 7.84 38.46
N PHE A 343 -13.87 6.90 39.19
CA PHE A 343 -14.46 6.33 40.40
C PHE A 343 -13.78 6.81 41.68
N ILE A 344 -12.63 7.47 41.55
CA ILE A 344 -11.88 8.12 42.64
C ILE A 344 -11.94 9.63 42.45
#